data_AF-A0A0B7APJ0-F1
#
_entry.id   AF-A0A0B7APJ0-F1
#
_cell.length_a   1.000
_cell.length_b   1.000
_cell.length_c   1.000
_cell.angle_alpha   90.00
_cell.angle_beta   90.00
_cell.angle_gamma   90.00
#
_symmetry.space_group_name_H-M   'P 1'
#
loop_
_entity.id
_entity.type
_entity.pdbx_description
1 polymer ?
#
loop_
_entity_poly.entity_id
_entity_poly.type
_entity_poly.pdbx_seq_one_letter_code
_entity_poly.pdbx_strand_id
1 'polypeptide(L)' 'CGAPKQSPNHILQDCPSLSSVRMEIWSSETTLQSKLWGTCEDLKHTILFMTHIEVVA' A
#
# COMPACT_ATOMS: atom_id res chain seq x y z
N CYS A 1 10.88 3.76 -4.49
CA CYS A 1 11.14 4.82 -5.50
C CYS A 1 12.39 5.69 -5.23
N GLY A 2 13.19 5.44 -4.18
CA GLY A 2 14.38 6.27 -3.89
C GLY A 2 14.08 7.59 -3.17
N ALA A 3 12.84 7.83 -2.71
CA ALA A 3 12.53 9.03 -1.93
C ALA A 3 13.22 9.00 -0.55
N PRO A 4 13.81 10.12 -0.09
CA PRO A 4 14.61 10.18 1.14
C PRO A 4 13.80 9.94 2.44
N LYS A 5 12.47 10.11 2.40
CA LYS A 5 11.55 9.71 3.46
C LYS A 5 10.39 8.93 2.86
N GLN A 6 10.29 7.66 3.22
CA GLN A 6 9.14 6.82 2.92
C GLN A 6 8.18 6.89 4.12
N SER A 7 7.16 7.74 4.04
CA SER A 7 6.08 7.74 5.05
C SER A 7 5.04 6.66 4.72
N PRO A 8 4.20 6.23 5.68
CA PRO A 8 3.08 5.33 5.37
C PRO A 8 2.17 5.86 4.27
N ASN A 9 1.89 7.17 4.24
CA ASN A 9 1.15 7.80 3.15
C ASN A 9 1.89 7.62 1.81
N HIS A 10 3.20 7.88 1.78
CA HIS A 10 3.97 7.69 0.56
C HIS A 10 3.94 6.23 0.10
N ILE A 11 4.24 5.26 0.97
CA ILE A 11 4.27 3.84 0.62
C ILE A 11 2.90 3.34 0.15
N LEU A 12 1.85 3.67 0.89
CA LEU A 12 0.50 3.11 0.67
C LEU A 12 -0.32 3.85 -0.39
N GLN A 13 0.00 5.10 -0.72
CA GLN A 13 -0.79 5.92 -1.66
C GLN A 13 0.02 6.47 -2.83
N ASP A 14 1.16 7.10 -2.56
CA ASP A 14 1.78 7.98 -3.56
C ASP A 14 2.98 7.35 -4.27
N CYS A 15 3.50 6.23 -3.76
CA CYS A 15 4.73 5.66 -4.27
C CYS A 15 4.51 5.17 -5.71
N PRO A 16 5.17 5.76 -6.73
CA PRO A 16 4.95 5.40 -8.12
C PRO A 16 5.49 4.02 -8.45
N SER A 17 6.59 3.61 -7.81
CA SER A 17 7.19 2.28 -7.99
C SER A 17 6.32 1.15 -7.45
N LEU A 18 5.31 1.46 -6.62
CA LEU A 18 4.39 0.48 -6.04
C LEU A 18 2.98 0.57 -6.66
N SER A 19 2.80 1.38 -7.71
CA SER A 19 1.50 1.62 -8.33
C SER A 19 0.85 0.34 -8.86
N SER A 20 1.61 -0.52 -9.54
CA SER A 20 1.12 -1.79 -10.08
C SER A 20 0.64 -2.74 -8.97
N VAL A 21 1.48 -2.96 -7.94
CA VAL A 21 1.13 -3.80 -6.79
C VAL A 21 -0.08 -3.24 -6.03
N ARG A 22 -0.16 -1.91 -5.91
CA ARG A 22 -1.31 -1.24 -5.28
C ARG A 22 -2.60 -1.47 -6.05
N MET A 23 -2.57 -1.40 -7.38
CA MET A 23 -3.75 -1.65 -8.23
C MET A 23 -4.16 -3.13 -8.25
N GLU A 24 -3.20 -4.03 -8.10
CA GLU A 24 -3.46 -5.48 -7.99
C GLU A 24 -4.21 -5.82 -6.69
N ILE A 25 -3.79 -5.21 -5.58
CA ILE A 25 -4.35 -5.51 -4.25
C ILE A 25 -5.61 -4.67 -3.97
N TRP A 26 -5.61 -3.39 -4.34
CA TRP A 26 -6.75 -2.51 -4.25
C TRP A 26 -7.23 -2.15 -5.65
N SER A 27 -8.12 -2.98 -6.20
CA SER A 27 -8.69 -2.81 -7.53
C SER A 27 -9.54 -1.54 -7.69
N SER A 28 -10.02 -0.98 -6.58
CA SER A 28 -10.68 0.31 -6.50
C SER A 28 -9.89 1.29 -5.66
N GLU A 29 -10.03 2.58 -5.97
CA GLU A 29 -9.42 3.64 -5.16
C GLU A 29 -9.81 3.47 -3.68
N THR A 30 -8.79 3.34 -2.84
CA THR A 30 -8.95 3.07 -1.40
C THR A 30 -8.19 4.12 -0.62
N THR A 31 -8.88 4.81 0.29
CA THR A 31 -8.31 5.91 1.08
C THR A 31 -7.20 5.43 2.02
N LEU A 32 -6.30 6.33 2.43
CA LEU A 32 -5.26 5.98 3.41
C LEU A 32 -5.88 5.54 4.74
N GLN A 33 -6.98 6.19 5.14
CA GLN A 33 -7.68 5.86 6.37
C GLN A 33 -8.18 4.41 6.34
N SER A 34 -8.78 3.96 5.25
CA SER A 34 -9.22 2.56 5.11
C SER A 34 -8.05 1.59 5.14
N LYS A 35 -6.91 1.92 4.51
CA LYS A 35 -5.72 1.06 4.53
C LYS A 35 -5.10 0.94 5.94
N LEU A 36 -5.19 1.98 6.76
CA LEU A 36 -4.60 1.97 8.10
C LEU A 36 -5.56 1.51 9.19
N TRP A 37 -6.85 1.87 9.08
CA TRP A 37 -7.86 1.78 10.13
C TRP A 37 -9.22 1.32 9.63
N GLY A 38 -9.28 0.71 8.44
CA GLY A 38 -10.52 0.17 7.88
C GLY A 38 -10.99 -1.10 8.59
N THR A 39 -11.84 -1.84 7.89
CA THR A 39 -12.33 -3.14 8.34
C THR A 39 -11.21 -4.17 8.41
N CYS A 40 -11.46 -5.32 9.04
CA CYS A 40 -10.50 -6.43 9.01
C CYS A 40 -10.12 -6.86 7.59
N GLU A 41 -11.03 -6.80 6.62
CA GLU A 41 -10.73 -7.09 5.21
C GLU A 41 -9.80 -6.03 4.60
N ASP A 42 -10.03 -4.74 4.89
CA ASP A 42 -9.13 -3.67 4.42
C ASP A 42 -7.71 -3.85 4.98
N LEU A 43 -7.60 -4.21 6.26
CA LEU A 43 -6.30 -4.44 6.91
C LEU A 43 -5.58 -5.69 6.37
N LYS A 44 -6.31 -6.74 5.97
CA LYS A 44 -5.72 -7.90 5.29
C LYS A 44 -5.07 -7.49 3.96
N HIS A 45 -5.72 -6.62 3.18
CA HIS A 45 -5.11 -6.09 1.97
C HIS A 45 -3.84 -5.29 2.26
N THR A 46 -3.83 -4.48 3.32
CA THR A 46 -2.61 -3.75 3.73
C THR A 46 -1.48 -4.71 4.12
N ILE A 47 -1.77 -5.78 4.86
CA ILE A 47 -0.77 -6.80 5.20
C ILE A 47 -0.25 -7.50 3.95
N LEU A 48 -1.15 -7.88 3.03
CA LEU A 48 -0.79 -8.50 1.75
C LEU A 48 0.12 -7.60 0.92
N PHE A 49 -0.17 -6.30 0.91
CA PHE A 49 0.64 -5.29 0.22
C PHE A 49 2.03 -5.16 0.85
N MET A 50 2.11 -5.04 2.18
CA MET A 50 3.40 -4.98 2.88
C MET A 50 4.24 -6.24 2.62
N THR A 51 3.61 -7.41 2.62
CA THR A 51 4.30 -8.67 2.33
C THR A 51 4.84 -8.71 0.89
N HIS A 52 4.06 -8.24 -0.09
CA HIS A 52 4.52 -8.18 -1.49
C HIS A 52 5.70 -7.23 -1.68
N ILE A 53 5.71 -6.08 -1.03
CA ILE A 53 6.79 -5.10 -1.21
C ILE A 53 8.06 -5.48 -0.45
N GLU A 54 7.96 -6.23 0.66
CA GLU A 54 9.12 -6.79 1.37
C GLU A 54 9.80 -7.92 0.58
N VAL A 55 9.04 -8.69 -0.20
CA VAL A 55 9.59 -9.76 -1.06
C VAL A 55 10.31 -9.20 -2.31
N VAL A 56 10.01 -7.95 -2.69
CA VAL A 56 10.58 -7.29 -3.89
C VAL A 56 11.76 -6.36 -3.56
N ALA A 57 12.07 -6.16 -2.26
CA ALA A 57 13.18 -5.33 -1.77
C ALA A 57 14.42 -6.16 -1.43
#